data_AF-A0A7S4ER53-F1
#
_entry.id   AF-A0A7S4ER53-F1
#
_cell.length_a   1.000
_cell.length_b   1.000
_cell.length_c   1.000
_cell.angle_alpha   90.00
_cell.angle_beta   90.00
_cell.angle_gamma   90.00
#
_symmetry.space_group_name_H-M   'P 1'
#
loop_
_entity.id
_entity.type
_entity.pdbx_description
1 polymer ?
#
loop_
_entity_poly.entity_id
_entity_poly.type
_entity_poly.pdbx_seq_one_letter_code
_entity_poly.pdbx_strand_id
1 'polypeptide(L)'
;MTTTVGKFVDAETRTPLAHAVEDKQIMKGDIIQMLEEPSTKGRNVSGRSWKVRPQKRASSLIKTKVNNGSKTWEQRRQEKLARKESLELQTELREERKQSKILKKERRLENEKRRAENEFKNAQKSSKQLNTGKLKSTLNAMSKKQLRQIKKTRMNSKTGVLEYVSAYAK
;
A
#
# COMPACT_ATOMS: atom_id res chain seq x y z
N MET A 1 -5.58 17.92 -51.90
CA MET A 1 -6.35 17.24 -50.85
C MET A 1 -6.83 15.93 -51.40
N THR A 2 -6.21 14.82 -51.01
CA THR A 2 -6.71 13.46 -51.28
C THR A 2 -6.27 12.56 -50.13
N THR A 3 -7.27 11.99 -49.47
CA THR A 3 -7.19 11.17 -48.27
C THR A 3 -7.02 9.71 -48.70
N THR A 4 -5.90 9.07 -48.35
CA THR A 4 -5.72 7.64 -48.58
C THR A 4 -5.99 6.88 -47.29
N VAL A 5 -7.17 6.29 -47.21
CA VAL A 5 -7.60 5.35 -46.17
C VAL A 5 -7.48 3.92 -46.73
N GLY A 6 -6.92 3.03 -45.91
CA GLY A 6 -6.98 1.57 -46.10
C GLY A 6 -5.66 0.97 -46.60
N LYS A 7 -5.14 -0.13 -46.06
CA LYS A 7 -5.74 -1.19 -45.25
C LYS A 7 -4.64 -1.71 -44.31
N PHE A 8 -4.84 -1.63 -43.00
CA PHE A 8 -4.02 -2.40 -42.07
C PHE A 8 -4.59 -3.82 -42.14
N VAL A 9 -3.85 -4.70 -42.80
CA VAL A 9 -4.16 -6.13 -42.88
C VAL A 9 -3.84 -6.68 -41.49
N ASP A 10 -4.87 -7.18 -40.80
CA ASP A 10 -4.70 -7.95 -39.57
C ASP A 10 -3.83 -9.16 -39.88
N ALA A 11 -2.53 -9.02 -39.62
CA ALA A 11 -1.60 -10.13 -39.63
C ALA A 11 -1.99 -11.04 -38.47
N GLU A 12 -2.81 -12.02 -38.81
CA GLU A 12 -2.85 -13.37 -38.25
C GLU A 12 -2.35 -13.42 -36.81
N THR A 13 -3.31 -13.39 -35.89
CA THR A 13 -3.19 -13.98 -34.56
C THR A 13 -2.70 -15.41 -34.73
N ARG A 14 -1.37 -15.55 -34.81
CA ARG A 14 -0.67 -16.82 -34.75
C ARG A 14 -1.15 -17.45 -33.46
N THR A 15 -1.97 -18.46 -33.66
CA THR A 15 -2.53 -19.39 -32.69
C THR A 15 -1.68 -19.41 -31.43
N PRO A 16 -2.25 -19.18 -30.22
CA PRO A 16 -1.52 -19.61 -29.05
C PRO A 16 -1.27 -21.09 -29.28
N LEU A 17 0.01 -21.50 -29.34
CA LEU A 17 0.38 -22.85 -29.00
C LEU A 17 -0.10 -23.03 -27.56
N ALA A 18 -1.38 -23.35 -27.41
CA ALA A 18 -1.84 -24.23 -26.38
C ALA A 18 -0.96 -25.45 -26.59
N HIS A 19 0.16 -25.51 -25.86
CA HIS A 19 0.61 -26.78 -25.37
C HIS A 19 -0.65 -27.37 -24.76
N ALA A 20 -1.26 -28.30 -25.49
CA ALA A 20 -2.10 -29.29 -24.90
C ALA A 20 -1.21 -29.90 -23.83
N VAL A 21 -1.33 -29.36 -22.62
CA VAL A 21 -1.07 -30.14 -21.43
C VAL A 21 -2.09 -31.24 -21.62
N GLU A 22 -1.63 -32.36 -22.19
CA GLU A 22 -2.37 -33.60 -22.07
C GLU A 22 -2.76 -33.61 -20.61
N ASP A 23 -4.07 -33.50 -20.34
CA ASP A 23 -4.62 -33.75 -19.02
C ASP A 23 -4.17 -35.16 -18.74
N LYS A 24 -3.01 -35.28 -18.08
CA LYS A 24 -2.46 -36.54 -17.65
C LYS A 24 -3.60 -37.10 -16.85
N GLN A 25 -4.23 -38.12 -17.41
CA GLN A 25 -5.29 -38.86 -16.77
C GLN A 25 -4.76 -39.10 -15.37
N ILE A 26 -5.34 -38.40 -14.40
CA ILE A 26 -4.96 -38.57 -13.00
C ILE A 26 -5.53 -39.95 -12.70
N MET A 27 -4.72 -40.95 -12.98
CA MET A 27 -5.04 -42.34 -12.73
C MET A 27 -5.42 -42.40 -11.26
N LYS A 28 -6.55 -43.05 -11.01
CA LYS A 28 -7.17 -43.21 -9.71
C LYS A 28 -6.25 -44.09 -8.85
N GLY A 29 -5.17 -43.50 -8.37
CA GLY A 29 -4.03 -44.19 -7.76
C GLY A 29 -3.11 -43.23 -7.02
N ASP A 30 -2.59 -42.18 -7.66
CA ASP A 30 -1.36 -41.58 -7.13
C ASP A 30 -1.51 -40.50 -6.03
N ILE A 31 -2.70 -39.94 -5.84
CA ILE A 31 -2.93 -38.97 -4.73
C ILE A 31 -3.90 -39.54 -3.67
N ILE A 32 -4.78 -40.46 -4.06
CA ILE A 32 -5.78 -41.06 -3.15
C ILE A 32 -5.24 -42.33 -2.47
N GLN A 33 -4.36 -43.14 -3.08
CA GLN A 33 -3.83 -44.34 -2.40
C GLN A 33 -2.95 -44.02 -1.19
N MET A 34 -2.36 -42.82 -1.10
CA MET A 34 -1.65 -42.39 0.11
C MET A 34 -2.57 -42.02 1.28
N LEU A 35 -3.88 -41.85 1.04
CA LEU A 35 -4.89 -41.62 2.08
C LEU A 35 -5.58 -42.91 2.54
N GLU A 36 -5.60 -43.96 1.70
CA GLU A 36 -6.32 -45.20 1.98
C GLU A 36 -5.47 -46.36 2.50
N GLU A 37 -4.15 -46.33 2.33
CA GLU A 37 -3.29 -47.32 3.00
C GLU A 37 -3.20 -46.98 4.51
N PRO A 38 -3.71 -47.83 5.42
CA PRO A 38 -3.39 -47.66 6.82
C PRO A 38 -1.88 -47.87 6.94
N SER A 39 -1.16 -46.76 7.09
CA SER A 39 0.25 -46.78 7.50
C SER A 39 0.38 -47.82 8.60
N THR A 40 1.02 -48.95 8.30
CA THR A 40 1.18 -50.15 9.17
C THR A 40 1.97 -49.88 10.46
N LYS A 41 2.19 -48.60 10.79
CA LYS A 41 2.76 -48.17 12.04
C LYS A 41 1.61 -47.90 13.00
N GLY A 42 1.64 -48.51 14.18
CA GLY A 42 0.60 -48.40 15.19
C GLY A 42 0.31 -46.95 15.63
N ARG A 43 -0.87 -46.75 16.23
CA ARG A 43 -1.29 -45.49 16.86
C ARG A 43 -0.21 -45.04 17.86
N ASN A 44 -0.04 -43.74 18.06
CA ASN A 44 0.82 -43.28 19.16
C ASN A 44 0.29 -43.90 20.47
N VAL A 45 1.18 -44.47 21.28
CA VAL A 45 0.80 -45.21 22.51
C VAL A 45 -0.13 -44.38 23.41
N SER A 46 -0.02 -43.04 23.33
CA SER A 46 -0.83 -42.09 24.09
C SER A 46 -2.20 -41.71 23.50
N GLY A 47 -2.54 -42.09 22.27
CA GLY A 47 -3.82 -41.79 21.61
C GLY A 47 -4.14 -40.30 21.34
N ARG A 48 -3.30 -39.37 21.82
CA ARG A 48 -3.49 -37.91 21.70
C ARG A 48 -3.17 -37.42 20.29
N SER A 49 -4.16 -36.82 19.62
CA SER A 49 -4.10 -36.34 18.24
C SER A 49 -3.07 -35.23 17.98
N TRP A 50 -2.68 -34.46 19.00
CA TRP A 50 -1.72 -33.35 18.86
C TRP A 50 -0.25 -33.76 18.86
N LYS A 51 0.08 -35.00 19.28
CA LYS A 51 1.42 -35.54 19.11
C LYS A 51 1.57 -36.04 17.68
N VAL A 52 1.80 -35.10 16.76
CA VAL A 52 2.12 -35.37 15.36
C VAL A 52 3.35 -36.28 15.31
N ARG A 53 3.32 -37.32 14.47
CA ARG A 53 4.50 -38.18 14.26
C ARG A 53 5.67 -37.31 13.81
N PRO A 54 6.90 -37.55 14.30
CA PRO A 54 8.06 -36.85 13.78
C PRO A 54 8.15 -37.11 12.27
N GLN A 55 7.80 -36.10 11.48
CA GLN A 55 7.98 -36.10 10.05
C GLN A 55 9.48 -36.27 9.79
N LYS A 56 9.85 -37.11 8.81
CA LYS A 56 11.28 -37.34 8.50
C LYS A 56 11.97 -35.99 8.30
N ARG A 57 13.19 -35.83 8.84
CA ARG A 57 13.98 -34.60 8.70
C ARG A 57 14.09 -34.25 7.20
N ALA A 58 13.98 -32.97 6.83
CA ALA A 58 14.08 -32.54 5.43
C ALA A 58 15.39 -32.99 4.74
N SER A 59 16.43 -33.28 5.52
CA SER A 59 17.70 -33.86 5.05
C SER A 59 17.60 -35.31 4.55
N SER A 60 16.50 -36.02 4.79
CA SER A 60 16.25 -37.37 4.25
C SER A 60 15.42 -37.36 2.97
N LEU A 61 15.29 -36.22 2.29
CA LEU A 61 14.65 -36.15 0.98
C LEU A 61 15.41 -37.08 0.02
N ILE A 62 14.72 -38.07 -0.55
CA ILE A 62 15.32 -39.00 -1.50
C ILE A 62 15.83 -38.17 -2.68
N LYS A 63 17.16 -38.16 -2.88
CA LYS A 63 17.79 -37.45 -3.99
C LYS A 63 17.49 -38.21 -5.27
N THR A 64 16.42 -37.81 -5.96
CA THR A 64 16.12 -38.30 -7.31
C THR A 64 17.13 -37.73 -8.32
N LYS A 65 17.26 -38.35 -9.50
CA LYS A 65 18.13 -37.84 -10.60
C LYS A 65 17.85 -36.36 -10.93
N VAL A 66 16.59 -35.93 -10.75
CA VAL A 66 16.14 -34.55 -10.94
C VAL A 66 16.60 -33.63 -9.80
N ASN A 67 16.51 -34.08 -8.54
CA ASN A 67 16.89 -33.29 -7.36
C ASN A 67 18.40 -33.26 -7.09
N ASN A 68 19.15 -34.19 -7.67
CA ASN A 68 20.61 -34.30 -7.49
C ASN A 68 21.41 -33.55 -8.57
N GLY A 69 20.74 -32.95 -9.56
CA GLY A 69 21.38 -32.17 -10.60
C GLY A 69 21.76 -30.77 -10.13
N SER A 70 23.04 -30.40 -10.24
CA SER A 70 23.45 -29.00 -10.11
C SER A 70 23.02 -28.22 -11.36
N LYS A 71 22.33 -27.09 -11.18
CA LYS A 71 21.99 -26.19 -12.29
C LYS A 71 23.24 -25.75 -13.04
N THR A 72 23.15 -25.63 -14.36
CA THR A 72 24.25 -25.08 -15.16
C THR A 72 24.52 -23.64 -14.74
N TRP A 73 25.73 -23.14 -15.02
CA TRP A 73 26.09 -21.76 -14.70
C TRP A 73 25.15 -20.76 -15.39
N GLU A 74 24.81 -21.01 -16.65
CA GLU A 74 23.94 -20.13 -17.43
C GLU A 74 22.52 -20.07 -16.86
N GLN A 75 21.95 -21.20 -16.44
CA GLN A 75 20.65 -21.23 -15.76
C GLN A 75 20.67 -20.42 -14.46
N ARG A 76 21.72 -20.56 -13.65
CA ARG A 76 21.87 -19.76 -12.42
C ARG A 76 21.99 -18.27 -12.71
N ARG A 77 22.67 -17.89 -13.79
CA ARG A 77 22.80 -16.50 -14.23
C ARG A 77 21.46 -15.93 -14.69
N GLN A 78 20.72 -16.66 -15.52
CA GLN A 78 19.39 -16.26 -15.98
C GLN A 78 18.40 -16.11 -14.82
N GLU A 79 18.37 -17.06 -13.89
CA GLU A 79 17.54 -16.96 -12.67
C GLU A 79 17.91 -15.74 -11.81
N LYS A 80 19.20 -15.42 -11.71
CA LYS A 80 19.67 -14.24 -10.98
C LYS A 80 19.22 -12.94 -11.64
N LEU A 81 19.26 -12.87 -12.97
CA LEU A 81 18.79 -11.71 -13.74
C LEU A 81 17.27 -11.56 -13.59
N ALA A 82 16.49 -12.61 -13.83
CA ALA A 82 15.04 -12.59 -13.68
C ALA A 82 14.62 -12.21 -12.25
N ARG A 83 15.33 -12.72 -11.24
CA ARG A 83 15.09 -12.34 -9.84
C ARG A 83 15.39 -10.85 -9.61
N LYS A 84 16.48 -10.34 -10.17
CA LYS A 84 16.86 -8.93 -10.04
C LYS A 84 15.79 -8.03 -10.68
N GLU A 85 15.37 -8.32 -11.91
CA GLU A 85 14.31 -7.59 -12.61
C GLU A 85 12.99 -7.60 -11.83
N SER A 86 12.58 -8.75 -11.29
CA SER A 86 11.36 -8.85 -10.48
C SER A 86 11.43 -8.04 -9.20
N LEU A 87 12.62 -7.94 -8.59
CA LEU A 87 12.84 -7.19 -7.36
C LEU A 87 12.83 -5.69 -7.65
N GLU A 88 13.48 -5.26 -8.73
CA GLU A 88 13.51 -3.87 -9.20
C GLU A 88 12.09 -3.37 -9.49
N LEU A 89 11.31 -4.15 -10.24
CA LEU A 89 9.89 -3.84 -10.49
C LEU A 89 9.08 -3.75 -9.19
N GLN A 90 9.32 -4.65 -8.23
CA GLN A 90 8.64 -4.59 -6.93
C GLN A 90 9.02 -3.32 -6.15
N THR A 91 10.29 -2.92 -6.18
CA THR A 91 10.76 -1.71 -5.50
C THR A 91 10.16 -0.47 -6.14
N GLU A 92 10.15 -0.37 -7.47
CA GLU A 92 9.54 0.73 -8.21
C GLU A 92 8.06 0.90 -7.84
N LEU A 93 7.27 -0.17 -7.90
CA LEU A 93 5.85 -0.13 -7.53
C LEU A 93 5.63 0.28 -6.07
N ARG A 94 6.55 -0.09 -5.15
CA ARG A 94 6.46 0.30 -3.74
C ARG A 94 6.78 1.79 -3.58
N GLU A 95 7.78 2.28 -4.29
CA GLU A 95 8.19 3.68 -4.28
C GLU A 95 7.11 4.58 -4.89
N GLU A 96 6.53 4.21 -6.04
CA GLU A 96 5.41 4.93 -6.65
C GLU A 96 4.23 5.07 -5.69
N ARG A 97 3.86 3.98 -4.99
CA ARG A 97 2.79 4.00 -3.98
C ARG A 97 3.15 4.94 -2.82
N LYS A 98 4.40 4.96 -2.39
CA LYS A 98 4.88 5.83 -1.31
C LYS A 98 4.84 7.30 -1.77
N GLN A 99 5.32 7.60 -2.97
CA GLN A 99 5.31 8.94 -3.55
C GLN A 99 3.87 9.45 -3.73
N SER A 100 2.96 8.63 -4.26
CA SER A 100 1.55 8.99 -4.39
C SER A 100 0.90 9.36 -3.04
N LYS A 101 1.23 8.63 -1.97
CA LYS A 101 0.75 8.94 -0.61
C LYS A 101 1.34 10.25 -0.08
N ILE A 102 2.63 10.49 -0.30
CA ILE A 102 3.32 11.72 0.10
C ILE A 102 2.70 12.92 -0.62
N LEU A 103 2.59 12.87 -1.95
CA LEU A 103 2.00 13.94 -2.76
C LEU A 103 0.55 14.25 -2.36
N LYS A 104 -0.26 13.23 -2.05
CA LYS A 104 -1.61 13.43 -1.52
C LYS A 104 -1.61 14.13 -0.16
N LYS A 105 -0.66 13.78 0.72
CA LYS A 105 -0.51 14.41 2.04
C LYS A 105 -0.07 15.87 1.90
N GLU A 106 0.92 16.14 1.06
CA GLU A 106 1.42 17.49 0.78
C GLU A 106 0.33 18.38 0.20
N ARG A 107 -0.42 17.88 -0.81
CA ARG A 107 -1.57 18.60 -1.37
C ARG A 107 -2.65 18.92 -0.33
N ARG A 108 -2.91 18.01 0.62
CA ARG A 108 -3.86 18.26 1.71
C ARG A 108 -3.34 19.36 2.64
N LEU A 109 -2.09 19.26 3.08
CA LEU A 109 -1.45 20.25 3.94
C LEU A 109 -1.39 21.63 3.29
N GLU A 110 -1.08 21.72 2.00
CA GLU A 110 -1.09 22.97 1.25
C GLU A 110 -2.50 23.58 1.18
N ASN A 111 -3.52 22.78 0.89
CA ASN A 111 -4.90 23.26 0.87
C ASN A 111 -5.39 23.72 2.24
N GLU A 112 -5.04 23.01 3.31
CA GLU A 112 -5.30 23.41 4.69
C GLU A 112 -4.58 24.70 5.04
N LYS A 113 -3.30 24.83 4.65
CA LYS A 113 -2.51 26.05 4.81
C LYS A 113 -3.17 27.24 4.12
N ARG A 114 -3.55 27.09 2.84
CA ARG A 114 -4.23 28.12 2.06
C ARG A 114 -5.58 28.52 2.67
N ARG A 115 -6.35 27.55 3.15
CA ARG A 115 -7.62 27.81 3.82
C ARG A 115 -7.40 28.60 5.12
N ALA A 116 -6.46 28.17 5.95
CA ALA A 116 -6.12 28.85 7.20
C ALA A 116 -5.62 30.29 6.97
N GLU A 117 -4.78 30.51 5.96
CA GLU A 117 -4.30 31.85 5.61
C GLU A 117 -5.43 32.77 5.12
N ASN A 118 -6.35 32.25 4.32
CA ASN A 118 -7.50 33.02 3.84
C ASN A 118 -8.47 33.36 4.98
N GLU A 119 -8.76 32.41 5.87
CA GLU A 119 -9.55 32.64 7.07
C GLU A 119 -8.91 33.69 7.97
N PHE A 120 -7.60 33.60 8.21
CA PHE A 120 -6.86 34.58 8.99
C PHE A 120 -6.90 35.98 8.36
N LYS A 121 -6.63 36.09 7.05
CA LYS A 121 -6.70 37.36 6.31
C LYS A 121 -8.09 37.97 6.36
N ASN A 122 -9.14 37.18 6.22
CA ASN A 122 -10.53 37.66 6.30
C ASN A 122 -10.87 38.15 7.71
N ALA A 123 -10.51 37.39 8.74
CA ALA A 123 -10.69 37.78 10.15
C ALA A 123 -9.88 39.04 10.51
N GLN A 124 -8.69 39.21 9.94
CA GLN A 124 -7.88 40.41 10.13
C GLN A 124 -8.55 41.63 9.46
N LYS A 125 -9.12 41.49 8.26
CA LYS A 125 -9.86 42.56 7.58
C LYS A 125 -11.08 43.00 8.39
N SER A 126 -11.90 42.06 8.89
CA SER A 126 -13.06 42.39 9.73
C SER A 126 -12.65 43.06 11.04
N SER A 127 -11.53 42.63 11.64
CA SER A 127 -11.00 43.24 12.87
C SER A 127 -10.50 44.67 12.64
N LYS A 128 -9.89 44.96 11.49
CA LYS A 128 -9.44 46.32 11.11
C LYS A 128 -10.59 47.27 10.81
N GLN A 129 -11.74 46.76 10.35
CA GLN A 129 -12.94 47.56 10.09
C GLN A 129 -13.64 48.01 11.38
N LEU A 130 -13.32 47.42 12.54
CA LEU A 130 -13.75 47.98 13.82
C LEU A 130 -13.04 49.33 14.01
N ASN A 131 -13.82 50.41 14.10
CA ASN A 131 -13.33 51.77 14.30
C ASN A 131 -12.25 51.82 15.39
N THR A 132 -10.99 52.01 14.99
CA THR A 132 -9.82 51.99 15.88
C THR A 132 -9.94 53.02 17.01
N GLY A 133 -10.58 54.16 16.74
CA GLY A 133 -10.88 55.20 17.74
C GLY A 133 -11.91 54.79 18.80
N LYS A 134 -12.79 53.82 18.51
CA LYS A 134 -13.79 53.29 19.46
C LYS A 134 -13.35 51.97 20.11
N LEU A 135 -12.26 51.36 19.65
CA LEU A 135 -11.82 50.03 20.05
C LEU A 135 -11.48 49.94 21.54
N LYS A 136 -10.90 51.01 22.10
CA LYS A 136 -10.61 51.10 23.55
C LYS A 136 -11.88 51.23 24.38
N SER A 137 -12.86 52.05 23.95
CA SER A 137 -14.10 52.22 24.71
C SER A 137 -14.99 50.97 24.62
N THR A 138 -15.06 50.32 23.46
CA THR A 138 -15.82 49.08 23.29
C THR A 138 -15.21 47.93 24.07
N LEU A 139 -13.87 47.79 24.13
CA LEU A 139 -13.20 46.79 24.98
C LEU A 139 -13.52 46.98 26.46
N ASN A 140 -13.51 48.22 26.93
CA ASN A 140 -13.80 48.53 28.33
C ASN A 140 -15.29 48.38 28.68
N ALA A 141 -16.19 48.58 27.70
CA ALA A 141 -17.64 48.45 27.90
C ALA A 141 -18.13 47.00 27.83
N MET A 142 -17.35 46.07 27.28
CA MET A 142 -17.74 44.66 27.19
C MET A 142 -17.70 43.94 28.54
N SER A 143 -18.68 43.08 28.78
CA SER A 143 -18.72 42.21 29.96
C SER A 143 -17.58 41.17 29.93
N LYS A 144 -17.20 40.67 31.11
CA LYS A 144 -16.17 39.63 31.24
C LYS A 144 -16.47 38.35 30.44
N LYS A 145 -17.75 38.03 30.21
CA LYS A 145 -18.17 36.90 29.35
C LYS A 145 -17.90 37.18 27.87
N GLN A 146 -18.19 38.39 27.39
CA GLN A 146 -17.90 38.81 26.01
C GLN A 146 -16.40 38.86 25.73
N LEU A 147 -15.59 39.39 26.67
CA LEU A 147 -14.13 39.44 26.52
C LEU A 147 -13.49 38.04 26.39
N ARG A 148 -14.06 37.01 27.03
CA ARG A 148 -13.59 35.61 26.89
C ARG A 148 -13.87 35.00 25.53
N GLN A 149 -14.82 35.56 24.76
CA GLN A 149 -15.15 35.09 23.41
C GLN A 149 -14.20 35.65 22.35
N ILE A 150 -13.41 36.69 22.68
CA ILE A 150 -12.43 37.26 21.76
C ILE A 150 -11.37 36.21 21.45
N LYS A 151 -11.25 35.87 20.16
CA LYS A 151 -10.29 34.89 19.66
C LYS A 151 -8.87 35.46 19.74
N LYS A 152 -7.91 34.63 20.14
CA LYS A 152 -6.49 34.95 20.16
C LYS A 152 -5.82 34.40 18.91
N THR A 153 -4.73 35.05 18.49
CA THR A 153 -3.87 34.50 17.46
C THR A 153 -2.94 33.47 18.06
N ARG A 154 -2.84 32.28 17.44
CA ARG A 154 -1.85 31.25 17.79
C ARG A 154 -1.25 30.67 16.51
N MET A 155 0.00 30.21 16.56
CA MET A 155 0.60 29.48 15.45
C MET A 155 0.12 28.03 15.49
N ASN A 156 -0.41 27.52 14.39
CA ASN A 156 -0.76 26.13 14.25
C ASN A 156 0.50 25.29 14.08
N SER A 157 0.76 24.34 14.99
CA SER A 157 1.97 23.51 14.98
C SER A 157 2.09 22.57 13.77
N LYS A 158 0.97 22.29 13.08
CA LYS A 158 0.94 21.39 11.92
C LYS A 158 1.19 22.12 10.60
N THR A 159 0.64 23.32 10.45
CA THR A 159 0.71 24.10 9.19
C THR A 159 1.68 25.28 9.26
N GLY A 160 2.09 25.69 10.46
CA GLY A 160 2.94 26.88 10.70
C GLY A 160 2.21 28.22 10.50
N VAL A 161 0.91 28.19 10.19
CA VAL A 161 0.10 29.40 9.92
C VAL A 161 -0.49 29.96 11.21
N LEU A 162 -0.62 31.28 11.29
CA LEU A 162 -1.32 31.96 12.38
C LEU A 162 -2.84 31.81 12.20
N GLU A 163 -3.52 31.30 13.22
CA GLU A 163 -4.97 31.09 13.25
C GLU A 163 -5.62 31.83 14.42
N TYR A 164 -6.88 32.25 14.26
CA TYR A 164 -7.69 32.80 15.34
C TYR A 164 -8.42 31.70 16.09
N VAL A 165 -8.07 31.48 17.35
CA VAL A 165 -8.62 30.40 18.16
C VAL A 165 -9.19 30.91 19.48
N SER A 166 -10.20 30.22 20.02
CA SER A 166 -10.76 30.56 21.32
C SER A 166 -9.69 30.49 22.41
N ALA A 167 -9.84 31.33 23.44
CA ALA A 167 -8.84 31.46 24.50
C ALA A 167 -8.53 30.16 25.26
N TYR A 168 -9.38 29.13 25.14
CA TYR A 168 -9.29 27.86 25.86
C TYR A 168 -9.29 26.62 24.96
N ALA A 169 -9.09 26.79 23.65
CA ALA A 169 -8.93 25.62 22.79
C ALA A 169 -7.65 24.87 23.14
N LYS A 170 -7.80 23.58 23.43
CA LYS A 170 -6.69 22.65 23.62
C LYS A 170 -6.05 22.28 22.27
#